data_AF-A0AB39K7T0-F1
#
_entry.id   AF-A0AB39K7T0-F1
#
_cell.length_a   1.000
_cell.length_b   1.000
_cell.length_c   1.000
_cell.angle_alpha   90.00
_cell.angle_beta   90.00
_cell.angle_gamma   90.00
#
_symmetry.space_group_name_H-M   'P 1'
#
loop_
_entity.id
_entity.type
_entity.pdbx_description
1 polymer ?
#
loop_
_entity_poly.entity_id
_entity_poly.type
_entity_poly.pdbx_seq_one_letter_code
_entity_poly.pdbx_strand_id
1 'polypeptide(L)'
;MNEQKIIDLIKASQAVIKNELLPQSDSQKYNLLMLMRSLEILQAYILQKDISTLHRSGIVQDYFSFPIKDVDEAIQLFISDIREGKQLDQTFEILKALNSEELKITEPKAAQHG
;
A
#
# COMPACT_ATOMS: atom_id res chain seq x y z
N MET A 1 8.16 -17.94 -5.53
CA MET A 1 8.22 -19.08 -4.56
C MET A 1 8.33 -18.65 -3.09
N ASN A 2 8.71 -17.40 -2.76
CA ASN A 2 8.82 -16.91 -1.37
C ASN A 2 7.50 -16.29 -0.84
N GLU A 3 6.81 -15.50 -1.65
CA GLU A 3 5.62 -14.73 -1.21
C GLU A 3 4.42 -15.58 -0.81
N GLN A 4 4.13 -16.65 -1.56
CA GLN A 4 3.04 -17.56 -1.19
C GLN A 4 3.26 -18.18 0.18
N LYS A 5 4.49 -18.57 0.51
CA LYS A 5 4.84 -19.09 1.84
C LYS A 5 4.63 -18.04 2.93
N ILE A 6 4.99 -16.78 2.67
CA ILE A 6 4.76 -15.67 3.60
C ILE A 6 3.26 -15.46 3.82
N ILE A 7 2.45 -15.49 2.76
CA ILE A 7 0.99 -15.40 2.86
C ILE A 7 0.41 -16.55 3.69
N ASP A 8 0.90 -17.77 3.49
CA ASP A 8 0.44 -18.95 4.23
C ASP A 8 0.81 -18.84 5.72
N LEU A 9 2.01 -18.34 6.04
CA LEU A 9 2.43 -18.05 7.41
C LEU A 9 1.55 -16.96 8.05
N ILE A 10 1.25 -15.88 7.32
CA ILE A 10 0.35 -14.82 7.80
C ILE A 10 -1.03 -15.40 8.15
N LYS A 11 -1.60 -16.23 7.27
CA LYS A 11 -2.91 -16.88 7.50
C LYS A 11 -2.86 -17.80 8.73
N ALA A 12 -1.79 -18.58 8.89
CA ALA A 12 -1.61 -19.44 10.05
C ALA A 12 -1.52 -18.62 11.35
N SER A 13 -0.73 -17.54 11.37
CA SER A 13 -0.62 -16.64 12.53
C SER A 13 -1.97 -16.00 12.89
N GLN A 14 -2.75 -15.53 11.91
CA GLN A 14 -4.08 -14.98 12.15
C GLN A 14 -5.06 -16.04 12.71
N ALA A 15 -4.97 -17.29 12.25
CA ALA A 15 -5.80 -18.38 12.77
C ALA A 15 -5.48 -18.71 14.24
N VAL A 16 -4.19 -18.78 14.60
CA VAL A 16 -3.74 -18.97 15.99
C VAL A 16 -4.24 -17.84 16.88
N ILE A 17 -4.10 -16.58 16.44
CA ILE A 17 -4.58 -15.42 17.23
C ILE A 17 -6.10 -15.50 17.46
N LYS A 18 -6.89 -15.88 16.45
CA LYS A 18 -8.36 -15.95 16.56
C LYS A 18 -8.85 -17.11 17.44
N ASN A 19 -8.16 -18.25 17.41
CA ASN A 19 -8.68 -19.50 17.97
C ASN A 19 -8.01 -19.91 19.27
N GLU A 20 -6.75 -19.52 19.50
CA GLU A 20 -5.93 -20.05 20.59
C GLU A 20 -5.56 -18.98 21.62
N LEU A 21 -5.55 -17.70 21.25
CA LEU A 21 -5.21 -16.60 22.15
C LEU A 21 -6.47 -16.00 22.81
N LEU A 22 -6.62 -16.23 24.11
CA LEU A 22 -7.65 -15.60 24.94
C LEU A 22 -7.10 -14.35 25.64
N PRO A 23 -7.54 -13.14 25.29
CA PRO A 23 -7.06 -11.92 25.93
C PRO A 23 -7.50 -11.88 27.40
N GLN A 24 -6.56 -11.56 28.29
CA GLN A 24 -6.76 -11.46 29.75
C GLN A 24 -7.03 -10.02 30.20
N SER A 25 -6.90 -9.04 29.30
CA SER A 25 -7.19 -7.63 29.55
C SER A 25 -7.61 -6.92 28.26
N ASP A 26 -8.27 -5.76 28.40
CA ASP A 26 -8.64 -4.92 27.26
C ASP A 26 -7.43 -4.42 26.46
N SER A 27 -6.32 -4.12 27.15
CA SER A 27 -5.06 -3.76 26.49
C SER A 27 -4.54 -4.91 25.63
N GLN A 28 -4.56 -6.14 26.15
CA GLN A 28 -4.16 -7.32 25.38
C GLN A 28 -5.10 -7.56 24.20
N LYS A 29 -6.41 -7.40 24.38
CA LYS A 29 -7.40 -7.49 23.30
C LYS A 29 -7.11 -6.50 22.18
N TYR A 30 -6.84 -5.23 22.52
CA TYR A 30 -6.47 -4.20 21.56
C TYR A 30 -5.18 -4.57 20.80
N ASN A 31 -4.14 -5.01 21.51
CA ASN A 31 -2.88 -5.40 20.89
C ASN A 31 -3.04 -6.56 19.91
N LEU A 32 -3.86 -7.57 20.25
CA LEU A 32 -4.14 -8.69 19.35
C LEU A 32 -4.92 -8.23 18.10
N LEU A 33 -5.90 -7.33 18.25
CA LEU A 33 -6.61 -6.75 17.12
C LEU A 33 -5.67 -5.96 16.20
N MET A 34 -4.78 -5.15 16.78
CA MET A 34 -3.78 -4.40 16.02
C MET A 34 -2.81 -5.33 15.30
N LEU A 35 -2.35 -6.40 15.94
CA LEU A 35 -1.48 -7.39 15.29
C LEU A 35 -2.18 -8.08 14.11
N MET A 36 -3.45 -8.48 14.29
CA MET A 36 -4.24 -9.05 13.20
C MET A 36 -4.40 -8.07 12.04
N ARG A 37 -4.66 -6.79 12.33
CA ARG A 37 -4.77 -5.75 11.32
C ARG A 37 -3.47 -5.53 10.56
N SER A 38 -2.33 -5.51 11.25
CA SER A 38 -1.01 -5.40 10.62
C SER A 38 -0.72 -6.57 9.69
N LEU A 39 -1.10 -7.78 10.09
CA LEU A 39 -0.98 -8.98 9.25
C LEU A 39 -1.88 -8.90 7.99
N GLU A 40 -3.10 -8.37 8.12
CA GLU A 40 -3.98 -8.13 6.97
C GLU A 40 -3.38 -7.14 5.98
N ILE A 41 -2.84 -6.01 6.47
CA ILE A 41 -2.21 -4.98 5.63
C ILE A 41 -0.99 -5.57 4.91
N LEU A 42 -0.14 -6.31 5.62
CA LEU A 42 1.04 -6.94 5.02
C LEU A 42 0.67 -7.95 3.94
N GLN A 43 -0.38 -8.74 4.17
CA GLN A 43 -0.89 -9.67 3.16
C GLN A 43 -1.41 -8.94 1.93
N ALA A 44 -2.19 -7.87 2.12
CA ALA A 44 -2.70 -7.04 1.03
C ALA A 44 -1.55 -6.44 0.21
N TYR A 45 -0.52 -5.92 0.87
CA TYR A 45 0.67 -5.39 0.22
C TYR A 45 1.35 -6.44 -0.66
N ILE A 46 1.63 -7.64 -0.13
CA ILE A 46 2.28 -8.71 -0.91
C ILE A 46 1.44 -9.11 -2.13
N LEU A 47 0.12 -9.16 -2.00
CA LEU A 47 -0.79 -9.55 -3.09
C LEU A 47 -0.95 -8.45 -4.15
N GLN A 48 -0.83 -7.18 -3.77
CA GLN A 48 -1.13 -6.05 -4.65
C GLN A 48 0.12 -5.33 -5.18
N LYS A 49 1.31 -5.58 -4.64
CA LYS A 49 2.53 -4.80 -4.96
C LYS A 49 2.85 -4.68 -6.45
N ASP A 50 2.63 -5.73 -7.24
CA ASP A 50 2.98 -5.73 -8.66
C ASP A 50 1.96 -4.91 -9.47
N ILE A 51 0.68 -5.09 -9.15
CA ILE A 51 -0.43 -4.33 -9.73
C ILE A 51 -0.32 -2.85 -9.33
N SER A 52 -0.04 -2.57 -8.07
CA SER A 52 0.17 -1.22 -7.54
C SER A 52 1.37 -0.55 -8.21
N THR A 53 2.48 -1.27 -8.42
CA THR A 53 3.64 -0.72 -9.15
C THR A 53 3.29 -0.38 -10.59
N LEU A 54 2.54 -1.24 -11.28
CA LEU A 54 2.05 -0.97 -12.63
C LEU A 54 1.13 0.26 -12.68
N HIS A 55 0.17 0.36 -11.76
CA HIS A 55 -0.74 1.51 -11.70
C HIS A 55 -0.02 2.81 -11.35
N ARG A 56 0.90 2.79 -10.37
CA ARG A 56 1.73 3.95 -10.02
C ARG A 56 2.56 4.41 -11.21
N SER A 57 3.17 3.48 -11.95
CA SER A 57 3.86 3.79 -13.22
C SER A 57 2.93 4.50 -14.20
N GLY A 58 1.70 4.00 -14.38
CA GLY A 58 0.72 4.61 -15.29
C GLY A 58 0.30 6.02 -14.86
N ILE A 59 0.11 6.24 -13.55
CA ILE A 59 -0.28 7.54 -12.99
C ILE A 59 0.78 8.61 -13.27
N VAL A 60 2.06 8.29 -13.11
CA VAL A 60 3.15 9.26 -13.33
C VAL A 60 3.66 9.31 -14.77
N GLN A 61 3.25 8.39 -15.64
CA GLN A 61 3.73 8.35 -17.03
C GLN A 61 3.38 9.62 -17.81
N ASP A 62 2.20 10.20 -17.58
CA ASP A 62 1.76 11.43 -18.28
C ASP A 62 2.56 12.67 -17.85
N TYR A 63 3.23 12.62 -16.69
CA TYR A 63 4.14 13.67 -16.24
C TYR A 63 5.49 13.63 -16.96
N PHE A 64 5.96 12.44 -17.35
CA PHE A 64 7.28 12.25 -17.94
C PHE A 64 7.21 12.06 -19.45
N SER A 65 7.94 12.90 -20.19
CA SER A 65 8.08 12.77 -21.65
C SER A 65 8.91 11.56 -22.11
N PHE A 66 9.36 10.72 -21.17
CA PHE A 66 10.19 9.56 -21.42
C PHE A 66 9.59 8.31 -20.76
N PRO A 67 9.88 7.10 -21.28
CA PRO A 67 9.43 5.86 -20.65
C PRO A 67 10.04 5.68 -19.27
N ILE A 68 9.19 5.38 -18.29
CA ILE A 68 9.62 5.09 -16.91
C ILE A 68 10.24 3.69 -16.86
N LYS A 69 11.47 3.59 -16.34
CA LYS A 69 12.18 2.31 -16.11
C LYS A 69 12.07 1.85 -14.66
N ASP A 70 12.08 2.80 -13.73
CA ASP A 70 11.92 2.59 -12.31
C ASP A 70 10.90 3.61 -11.79
N VAL A 71 9.81 3.09 -11.21
CA VAL A 71 8.69 3.90 -10.73
C VAL A 71 9.08 4.68 -9.48
N ASP A 72 9.90 4.11 -8.61
CA ASP A 72 10.31 4.77 -7.37
C ASP A 72 11.24 5.95 -7.68
N GLU A 73 12.18 5.77 -8.62
CA GLU A 73 13.01 6.88 -9.11
C GLU A 73 12.16 7.99 -9.77
N ALA A 74 11.18 7.62 -10.59
CA ALA A 74 10.28 8.57 -11.24
C ALA A 74 9.46 9.37 -10.21
N ILE A 75 8.94 8.72 -9.17
CA ILE A 75 8.22 9.40 -8.08
C ILE A 75 9.15 10.35 -7.33
N GLN A 76 10.40 9.97 -7.04
CA GLN A 76 11.36 10.87 -6.38
C GLN A 76 11.65 12.11 -7.22
N LEU A 77 11.82 11.94 -8.53
CA LEU A 77 12.02 13.05 -9.46
C LEU A 77 10.81 13.98 -9.50
N PHE A 78 9.60 13.42 -9.59
CA PHE A 78 8.34 14.17 -9.54
C PHE A 78 8.23 14.99 -8.24
N ILE A 79 8.54 14.40 -7.08
CA ILE A 79 8.55 15.10 -5.80
C ILE A 79 9.60 16.22 -5.75
N SER A 80 10.78 16.00 -6.34
CA SER A 80 11.83 17.02 -6.45
C SER A 80 11.37 18.20 -7.27
N ASP A 81 10.76 17.96 -8.44
CA ASP A 81 10.25 19.00 -9.32
C ASP A 81 9.14 19.83 -8.66
N ILE A 82 8.25 19.20 -7.88
CA ILE A 82 7.25 19.91 -7.06
C ILE A 82 7.91 20.85 -6.06
N ARG A 83 8.95 20.37 -5.37
CA ARG A 83 9.70 21.15 -4.37
C ARG A 83 10.44 22.33 -4.99
N GLU A 84 10.93 22.15 -6.21
CA GLU A 84 11.57 23.20 -7.02
C GLU A 84 10.57 24.16 -7.67
N GLY A 85 9.26 23.95 -7.50
CA GLY A 85 8.21 24.82 -8.04
C GLY A 85 7.91 24.59 -9.51
N LYS A 86 8.39 23.50 -10.12
CA LYS A 86 8.08 23.10 -11.51
C LYS A 86 6.74 22.36 -11.62
N GLN A 87 5.74 22.85 -10.90
CA GLN A 87 4.44 22.21 -10.82
C GLN A 87 3.67 22.42 -12.13
N LEU A 88 3.16 21.33 -12.70
CA LEU A 88 2.20 21.37 -13.81
C LEU A 88 0.78 21.42 -13.26
N ASP A 89 -0.20 21.84 -14.07
CA ASP A 89 -1.62 21.88 -13.71
C ASP A 89 -2.16 20.54 -13.17
N GLN A 90 -1.55 19.44 -13.62
CA GLN A 90 -1.96 18.07 -13.31
C GLN A 90 -1.35 17.53 -12.00
N THR A 91 -0.43 18.27 -11.38
CA THR A 91 0.34 17.81 -10.20
C THR A 91 -0.57 17.34 -9.06
N PHE A 92 -1.65 18.08 -8.79
CA PHE A 92 -2.58 17.74 -7.73
C PHE A 92 -3.35 16.43 -8.01
N GLU A 93 -3.81 16.24 -9.24
CA GLU A 93 -4.53 15.02 -9.64
C GLU A 93 -3.62 13.80 -9.61
N ILE A 94 -2.35 13.95 -10.02
CA ILE A 94 -1.33 12.89 -9.90
C ILE A 94 -1.13 12.49 -8.43
N LEU A 95 -0.96 13.46 -7.52
CA LEU A 95 -0.81 13.19 -6.09
C LEU A 95 -2.05 12.50 -5.50
N LYS A 96 -3.25 12.93 -5.90
CA LYS A 96 -4.51 12.32 -5.46
C LYS A 96 -4.63 10.88 -5.96
N ALA A 97 -4.26 10.61 -7.21
CA ALA A 97 -4.26 9.27 -7.78
C ALA A 97 -3.23 8.35 -7.08
N LEU A 98 -2.00 8.83 -6.84
CA LEU A 98 -0.98 8.08 -6.10
C LEU A 98 -1.44 7.74 -4.68
N ASN A 99 -2.04 8.70 -3.97
CA ASN A 99 -2.59 8.45 -2.64
C ASN A 99 -3.72 7.41 -2.66
N SER A 100 -4.55 7.45 -3.70
CA SER A 100 -5.67 6.49 -3.85
C SER A 100 -5.16 5.06 -4.11
N GLU A 101 -4.05 4.90 -4.83
CA GLU A 101 -3.40 3.58 -4.99
C GLU A 101 -2.82 3.05 -3.66
N GLU A 102 -2.19 3.89 -2.85
CA GLU A 102 -1.66 3.46 -1.54
C GLU A 102 -2.79 3.09 -0.56
N LEU A 103 -3.91 3.82 -0.60
CA LEU A 103 -5.08 3.52 0.24
C LEU A 103 -5.74 2.17 -0.08
N LYS A 104 -5.62 1.65 -1.31
CA LYS A 104 -6.13 0.32 -1.66
C LYS A 104 -5.47 -0.80 -0.84
N ILE A 105 -4.23 -0.57 -0.41
CA ILE A 105 -3.44 -1.51 0.38
C ILE A 105 -3.77 -1.39 1.87
N THR A 106 -3.79 -0.17 2.41
CA THR A 106 -3.93 0.09 3.84
C THR A 106 -5.39 0.13 4.30
N GLU A 107 -6.30 0.57 3.44
CA GLU A 107 -7.72 0.77 3.71
C GLU A 107 -8.62 0.37 2.52
N PRO A 108 -8.66 -0.93 2.14
CA PRO A 108 -9.42 -1.39 0.98
C PRO A 108 -10.93 -1.06 1.02
N LYS A 109 -11.50 -0.79 2.21
CA LYS A 109 -12.89 -0.35 2.37
C LYS A 109 -13.09 1.14 2.06
N ALA A 110 -12.10 1.99 2.28
CA ALA A 110 -12.15 3.41 1.95
C ALA A 110 -11.97 3.64 0.45
N ALA A 111 -11.17 2.79 -0.21
CA ALA A 111 -10.91 2.88 -1.65
C ALA A 111 -12.12 2.58 -2.57
N GLN A 112 -13.23 2.05 -2.04
CA GLN A 112 -14.45 1.75 -2.82
C GLN A 112 -15.49 2.88 -2.85
N HIS A 113 -15.27 3.97 -2.11
CA HIS A 113 -16.21 5.09 -1.98
C HIS A 113 -15.66 6.43 -2.51
N GLY A 114 -14.67 6.39 -3.40
CA GLY A 114 -14.09 7.56 -4.09
C GLY A 114 -14.68 7.76 -5.48
#